data_AF-A0A0F2T3G0-F1
#
_entry.id   AF-A0A0F2T3G0-F1
#
_cell.length_a   1.000
_cell.length_b   1.000
_cell.length_c   1.000
_cell.angle_alpha   90.00
_cell.angle_beta   90.00
_cell.angle_gamma   90.00
#
_symmetry.space_group_name_H-M   'P 1'
#
loop_
_entity.id
_entity.type
_entity.pdbx_description
1 polymer ?
#
loop_
_entity_poly.entity_id
_entity_poly.type
_entity_poly.pdbx_seq_one_letter_code
_entity_poly.pdbx_strand_id
1 'polypeptide(L)'
;AVAVRARLTFSGTETVRVEVTDVTGRPVLSVASLSLRPLAVSAVGRVESLFRVDWVPAEVGGSLGEWAVVGDCEAVGGRRFADLGALAASGFMPAVVVLPVAGEVAEVLPVVQRWLAERRWDGARLVVVTRGAAVEAGAAGVWGLVRSVQAEEPGRVVLLDLDGSVRSLEALPGALAAGEPQAALRDGEFFVPRLGRVDHGELLPVPLETPWRVDAVTAGTLDGLGVLAVEPRAPGPGEVRVEIRAAGVNFRDVLGALGMYPGEIVLGSEFAGVVVEVGQGVDQLTVGDRVFGMARGTFGSECVVDARLVARIPCGWSFVRAASVPVVFLTAFYGLVELGGLRSGESV
;
A
#
# COMPACT_ATOMS: atom_id res chain seq x y z
N ALA A 1 -2.89 44.62 1.06
CA ALA A 1 -4.03 43.73 1.37
C ALA A 1 -4.15 42.72 0.23
N VAL A 2 -4.11 41.42 0.53
CA VAL A 2 -3.93 40.34 -0.48
C VAL A 2 -5.25 39.62 -0.81
N ALA A 3 -6.40 40.29 -0.60
CA ALA A 3 -7.72 39.67 -0.72
C ALA A 3 -8.70 40.56 -1.50
N VAL A 4 -9.51 39.94 -2.34
CA VAL A 4 -10.60 40.54 -3.12
C VAL A 4 -11.89 39.74 -2.93
N ARG A 5 -13.04 40.36 -3.20
CA ARG A 5 -14.36 39.73 -3.22
C ARG A 5 -14.89 39.76 -4.64
N ALA A 6 -15.27 38.61 -5.18
CA ALA A 6 -15.88 38.49 -6.49
C ALA A 6 -17.38 38.18 -6.38
N ARG A 7 -18.19 38.85 -7.19
CA ARG A 7 -19.61 38.55 -7.42
C ARG A 7 -19.78 38.08 -8.85
N LEU A 8 -20.45 36.94 -9.01
CA LEU A 8 -20.76 36.33 -10.30
C LEU A 8 -22.28 36.38 -10.50
N THR A 9 -22.72 36.95 -11.62
CA THR A 9 -24.15 36.99 -11.99
C THR A 9 -24.33 36.30 -13.33
N PHE A 10 -25.09 35.22 -13.36
CA PHE A 10 -25.39 34.47 -14.59
C PHE A 10 -26.46 35.21 -15.39
N SER A 11 -26.19 35.51 -16.66
CA SER A 11 -27.09 36.21 -17.58
C SER A 11 -27.56 35.34 -18.75
N GLY A 12 -27.39 34.01 -18.64
CA GLY A 12 -27.74 33.00 -19.62
C GLY A 12 -27.16 31.63 -19.24
N THR A 13 -27.33 30.61 -20.07
CA THR A 13 -26.77 29.25 -19.83
C THR A 13 -25.25 29.19 -19.94
N GLU A 14 -24.64 30.14 -20.65
CA GLU A 14 -23.20 30.17 -20.96
C GLU A 14 -22.58 31.57 -20.73
N THR A 15 -23.25 32.48 -20.03
CA THR A 15 -22.76 33.86 -19.88
C THR A 15 -22.78 34.30 -18.42
N VAL A 16 -21.64 34.81 -17.95
CA VAL A 16 -21.46 35.31 -16.58
C VAL A 16 -20.91 36.73 -16.59
N ARG A 17 -21.47 37.58 -15.75
CA ARG A 17 -20.91 38.89 -15.39
C ARG A 17 -20.06 38.74 -14.12
N VAL A 18 -18.87 39.34 -14.10
CA VAL A 18 -17.94 39.28 -12.96
C VAL A 18 -17.69 40.68 -12.42
N GLU A 19 -17.91 40.89 -11.13
CA GLU A 19 -17.56 42.13 -10.43
C GLU A 19 -16.62 41.80 -9.27
N VAL A 20 -15.40 42.32 -9.31
CA VAL A 20 -14.37 42.13 -8.29
C VAL A 20 -14.18 43.44 -7.54
N THR A 21 -14.24 43.37 -6.22
CA THR A 21 -14.00 44.49 -5.31
C THR A 21 -12.89 44.14 -4.32
N ASP A 22 -12.22 45.14 -3.77
CA ASP A 22 -11.37 44.92 -2.60
C ASP A 22 -12.22 44.67 -1.33
N VAL A 23 -11.56 44.40 -0.21
CA VAL A 23 -12.25 44.17 1.08
C VAL A 23 -13.05 45.37 1.59
N THR A 24 -12.82 46.58 1.05
CA THR A 24 -13.54 47.81 1.36
C THR A 24 -14.70 48.09 0.40
N GLY A 25 -14.90 47.23 -0.60
CA GLY A 25 -15.95 47.36 -1.60
C GLY A 25 -15.59 48.26 -2.79
N ARG A 26 -14.33 48.71 -2.91
CA ARG A 26 -13.89 49.46 -4.10
C ARG A 26 -13.70 48.52 -5.28
N PRO A 27 -14.21 48.86 -6.48
CA PRO A 27 -14.07 48.02 -7.65
C PRO A 27 -12.60 47.89 -8.06
N VAL A 28 -12.18 46.65 -8.29
CA VAL A 28 -10.85 46.28 -8.78
C VAL A 28 -10.95 45.86 -10.26
N LEU A 29 -12.00 45.14 -10.63
CA LEU A 29 -12.22 44.65 -12.00
C LEU A 29 -13.70 44.39 -12.25
N SER A 30 -14.19 44.75 -13.45
CA SER A 30 -15.54 44.43 -13.89
C SER A 30 -15.52 43.86 -15.29
N VAL A 31 -16.14 42.69 -15.47
CA VAL A 31 -16.34 42.04 -16.77
C VAL A 31 -17.83 42.00 -17.03
N ALA A 32 -18.28 42.75 -18.02
CA ALA A 32 -19.70 42.88 -18.36
C ALA A 32 -20.29 41.58 -18.91
N SER A 33 -19.49 40.78 -19.62
CA SER A 33 -19.90 39.49 -20.17
C SER A 33 -18.67 38.60 -20.35
N LEU A 34 -18.73 37.40 -19.78
CA LEU A 34 -17.77 36.31 -19.96
C LEU A 34 -18.54 35.10 -20.51
N SER A 35 -18.22 34.71 -21.74
CA SER A 35 -18.79 33.52 -22.37
C SER A 35 -18.07 32.27 -21.88
N LEU A 36 -18.80 31.36 -21.24
CA LEU A 36 -18.35 30.06 -20.78
C LEU A 36 -18.65 29.02 -21.86
N ARG A 37 -17.63 28.32 -22.34
CA ARG A 37 -17.82 27.20 -23.26
C ARG A 37 -17.94 25.91 -22.45
N PRO A 38 -18.95 25.06 -22.67
CA PRO A 38 -19.03 23.75 -22.05
C PRO A 38 -17.78 22.93 -22.41
N LEU A 39 -17.05 22.48 -21.39
CA LEU A 39 -16.01 21.47 -21.55
C LEU A 39 -16.68 20.10 -21.61
N ALA A 40 -16.42 19.35 -22.68
CA ALA A 40 -16.69 17.92 -22.65
C ALA A 40 -15.89 17.32 -21.48
N VAL A 41 -16.49 16.42 -20.69
CA VAL A 41 -15.82 15.79 -19.53
C VAL A 41 -14.53 15.07 -19.94
N SER A 42 -14.42 14.66 -21.22
CA SER A 42 -13.20 14.11 -21.82
C SER A 42 -12.04 15.11 -22.01
N ALA A 43 -12.29 16.41 -21.84
CA ALA A 43 -11.31 17.49 -22.00
C ALA A 43 -10.89 18.14 -20.66
N VAL A 44 -11.42 17.66 -19.53
CA VAL A 44 -10.70 17.81 -18.26
C VAL A 44 -9.52 16.85 -18.38
N GLY A 45 -8.37 17.36 -18.78
CA GLY A 45 -7.12 16.59 -18.75
C GLY A 45 -7.06 15.88 -17.41
N ARG A 46 -6.96 14.54 -17.46
CA ARG A 46 -6.70 13.69 -16.29
C ARG A 46 -5.66 14.38 -15.44
N VAL A 47 -5.82 14.35 -14.12
CA VAL A 47 -4.84 14.93 -13.20
C VAL A 47 -3.51 14.20 -13.40
N GLU A 48 -2.65 14.68 -14.31
CA GLU A 48 -1.32 14.17 -14.63
C GLU A 48 -0.31 14.44 -13.49
N SER A 49 -0.79 14.57 -12.26
CA SER A 49 -0.06 15.10 -11.10
C SER A 49 -0.07 14.16 -9.90
N LEU A 50 -0.51 12.90 -10.08
CA LEU A 50 -0.38 11.90 -9.03
C LEU A 50 1.05 11.35 -9.03
N PHE A 51 1.74 11.57 -7.91
CA PHE A 51 3.05 11.00 -7.65
C PHE A 51 2.93 9.92 -6.58
N ARG A 52 3.70 8.85 -6.72
CA ARG A 52 3.90 7.84 -5.67
C ARG A 52 5.36 7.80 -5.27
N VAL A 53 5.63 7.32 -4.06
CA VAL A 53 7.00 7.03 -3.63
C VAL A 53 7.38 5.67 -4.19
N ASP A 54 8.37 5.66 -5.07
CA ASP A 54 9.00 4.46 -5.59
C ASP A 54 10.32 4.24 -4.86
N TRP A 55 10.54 2.99 -4.43
CA TRP A 55 11.80 2.54 -3.85
C TRP A 55 12.66 2.01 -4.99
N VAL A 56 13.62 2.82 -5.44
CA VAL A 56 14.48 2.45 -6.58
C VAL A 56 15.80 1.90 -6.08
N PRO A 57 16.34 0.83 -6.71
CA PRO A 57 17.69 0.35 -6.42
C PRO A 57 18.71 1.48 -6.62
N ALA A 58 19.66 1.58 -5.71
CA ALA A 58 20.77 2.51 -5.81
C ALA A 58 22.09 1.81 -5.48
N GLU A 59 23.15 2.27 -6.12
CA GLU A 59 24.49 1.76 -5.82
C GLU A 59 25.00 2.34 -4.51
N VAL A 60 25.63 1.47 -3.73
CA VAL A 60 26.28 1.84 -2.48
C VAL A 60 27.77 2.00 -2.74
N GLY A 61 28.26 3.24 -2.69
CA GLY A 61 29.67 3.57 -2.85
C GLY A 61 30.26 4.19 -1.59
N GLY A 62 31.46 3.74 -1.21
CA GLY A 62 32.26 4.35 -0.15
C GLY A 62 32.67 3.40 0.97
N SER A 63 33.68 3.81 1.74
CA SER A 63 34.08 3.14 2.97
C SER A 63 33.63 3.97 4.16
N LEU A 64 33.01 3.31 5.14
CA LEU A 64 32.73 3.93 6.42
C LEU A 64 33.96 3.78 7.33
N GLY A 65 34.37 4.87 7.97
CA GLY A 65 35.33 4.80 9.07
C GLY A 65 34.71 4.16 10.32
N GLU A 66 35.28 4.44 11.49
CA GLU A 66 34.64 4.00 12.74
C GLU A 66 33.29 4.73 12.95
N TRP A 67 32.28 3.98 13.39
CA TRP A 67 30.94 4.47 13.67
C TRP A 67 30.43 3.90 15.00
N ALA A 68 29.37 4.49 15.55
CA ALA A 68 28.80 4.10 16.83
C ALA A 68 27.38 3.57 16.70
N VAL A 69 26.98 2.71 17.65
CA VAL A 69 25.60 2.31 17.90
C VAL A 69 25.23 2.79 19.30
N VAL A 70 24.07 3.42 19.42
CA VAL A 70 23.48 3.83 20.69
C VAL A 70 22.21 3.01 20.95
N GLY A 71 22.18 2.30 22.07
CA GLY A 71 21.11 1.37 22.41
C GLY A 71 21.39 -0.07 21.94
N ASP A 72 20.37 -0.92 22.09
CA ASP A 72 20.47 -2.35 21.76
C ASP A 72 20.19 -2.58 20.27
N CYS A 73 21.20 -3.03 19.53
CA CYS A 73 21.08 -3.39 18.11
C CYS A 73 21.75 -4.72 17.80
N GLU A 74 21.07 -5.54 16.99
CA GLU A 74 21.66 -6.67 16.27
C GLU A 74 22.52 -6.24 15.07
N ALA A 75 22.91 -4.96 14.97
CA ALA A 75 23.79 -4.49 13.92
C ALA A 75 25.19 -5.12 14.02
N VAL A 76 25.74 -5.47 12.86
CA VAL A 76 27.10 -5.99 12.70
C VAL A 76 28.08 -4.82 12.65
N GLY A 77 29.08 -4.84 13.52
CA GLY A 77 30.11 -3.79 13.63
C GLY A 77 29.72 -2.65 14.59
N GLY A 78 30.41 -1.50 14.45
CA GLY A 78 30.19 -0.29 15.25
C GLY A 78 30.60 -0.41 16.73
N ARG A 79 31.08 0.68 17.32
CA ARG A 79 31.32 0.75 18.77
C ARG A 79 30.00 0.99 19.50
N ARG A 80 29.67 0.13 20.46
CA ARG A 80 28.38 0.18 21.17
C ARG A 80 28.45 1.04 22.43
N PHE A 81 27.40 1.83 22.64
CA PHE A 81 27.20 2.68 23.79
C PHE A 81 25.75 2.57 24.27
N ALA A 82 25.53 2.65 25.58
CA ALA A 82 24.19 2.53 26.15
C ALA A 82 23.26 3.68 25.71
N ASP A 83 23.78 4.91 25.71
CA ASP A 83 23.07 6.12 25.34
C ASP A 83 24.04 7.19 24.75
N LEU A 84 23.49 8.33 24.33
CA LEU A 84 24.30 9.47 23.83
C LEU A 84 25.24 10.04 24.89
N GLY A 85 24.91 9.92 26.18
CA GLY A 85 25.75 10.37 27.29
C GLY A 85 27.00 9.50 27.47
N ALA A 86 26.86 8.18 27.38
CA ALA A 86 27.96 7.23 27.40
C ALA A 86 28.89 7.43 26.19
N LEU A 87 28.33 7.66 25.00
CA LEU A 87 29.09 8.03 23.82
C LEU A 87 29.86 9.34 24.05
N ALA A 88 29.19 10.38 24.53
CA ALA A 88 29.80 11.67 24.83
C ALA A 88 30.95 11.60 25.85
N ALA A 89 30.81 10.78 26.90
CA ALA A 89 31.81 10.59 27.94
C ALA A 89 33.06 9.83 27.47
N SER A 90 32.93 9.01 26.42
CA SER A 90 34.04 8.21 25.88
C SER A 90 35.08 9.02 25.12
N GLY A 91 34.76 10.25 24.71
CA GLY A 91 35.59 11.08 23.83
C GLY A 91 35.64 10.59 22.37
N PHE A 92 34.93 9.51 22.03
CA PHE A 92 34.82 9.02 20.66
C PHE A 92 33.89 9.93 19.85
N MET A 93 34.40 10.45 18.72
CA MET A 93 33.66 11.34 17.81
C MET A 93 33.47 10.68 16.45
N PRO A 94 32.50 9.74 16.32
CA PRO A 94 32.21 9.11 15.04
C PRO A 94 31.49 10.08 14.10
N ALA A 95 31.69 9.92 12.79
CA ALA A 95 30.91 10.63 11.78
C ALA A 95 29.44 10.14 11.71
N VAL A 96 29.19 8.90 12.14
CA VAL A 96 27.88 8.25 12.07
C VAL A 96 27.54 7.58 13.41
N VAL A 97 26.34 7.87 13.90
CA VAL A 97 25.76 7.23 15.09
C VAL A 97 24.45 6.58 14.70
N VAL A 98 24.31 5.28 14.94
CA VAL A 98 23.10 4.50 14.65
C VAL A 98 22.23 4.41 15.90
N LEU A 99 20.94 4.70 15.74
CA LEU A 99 19.90 4.57 16.75
C LEU A 99 18.82 3.59 16.24
N PRO A 100 18.81 2.33 16.68
CA PRO A 100 17.76 1.38 16.36
C PRO A 100 16.47 1.74 17.11
N VAL A 101 15.33 1.61 16.44
CA VAL A 101 14.02 1.98 17.01
C VAL A 101 12.97 0.92 16.73
N ALA A 102 12.16 0.59 17.74
CA ALA A 102 11.09 -0.40 17.64
C ALA A 102 9.74 0.18 17.19
N GLY A 103 9.56 1.51 17.21
CA GLY A 103 8.43 2.18 16.54
C GLY A 103 7.76 3.33 17.29
N GLU A 104 8.08 3.56 18.57
CA GLU A 104 7.41 4.59 19.37
C GLU A 104 8.04 5.97 19.25
N VAL A 105 7.27 6.95 18.77
CA VAL A 105 7.70 8.35 18.62
C VAL A 105 8.15 8.96 19.95
N ALA A 106 7.50 8.59 21.05
CA ALA A 106 7.79 9.10 22.39
C ALA A 106 9.20 8.74 22.88
N GLU A 107 9.76 7.61 22.42
CA GLU A 107 11.12 7.19 22.77
C GLU A 107 12.17 7.87 21.89
N VAL A 108 11.84 8.12 20.62
CA VAL A 108 12.78 8.68 19.64
C VAL A 108 12.93 10.19 19.78
N LEU A 109 11.85 10.91 20.05
CA LEU A 109 11.84 12.38 20.09
C LEU A 109 12.87 12.96 21.08
N PRO A 110 12.98 12.51 22.34
CA PRO A 110 13.96 13.05 23.28
C PRO A 110 15.41 12.83 22.83
N VAL A 111 15.69 11.71 22.17
CA VAL A 111 17.04 11.39 21.65
C VAL A 111 17.40 12.33 20.51
N VAL A 112 16.48 12.56 19.57
CA VAL A 112 16.67 13.50 18.45
C VAL A 112 16.82 14.94 18.94
N GLN A 113 15.99 15.38 19.89
CA GLN A 113 16.12 16.71 20.49
C GLN A 113 17.48 16.92 21.16
N ARG A 114 17.94 15.92 21.92
CA ARG A 114 19.27 15.96 22.56
C ARG A 114 20.40 16.00 21.53
N TRP A 115 20.30 15.18 20.48
CA TRP A 115 21.28 15.15 19.39
C TRP A 115 21.45 16.52 18.73
N LEU A 116 20.33 17.21 18.44
CA LEU A 116 20.32 18.52 17.80
C LEU A 116 20.80 19.64 18.74
N ALA A 117 20.52 19.54 20.05
CA ALA A 117 20.95 20.54 21.02
C ALA A 117 22.47 20.51 21.32
N GLU A 118 23.13 19.37 21.12
CA GLU A 118 24.54 19.18 21.46
C GLU A 118 25.48 19.50 20.27
N ARG A 119 26.11 20.68 20.30
CA ARG A 119 27.03 21.17 19.24
C ARG A 119 28.23 20.27 18.92
N ARG A 120 28.62 19.37 19.83
CA ARG A 120 29.71 18.41 19.59
C ARG A 120 29.41 17.46 18.43
N TRP A 121 28.14 17.28 18.09
CA TRP A 121 27.66 16.40 17.03
C TRP A 121 27.38 17.13 15.72
N ASP A 122 27.70 18.42 15.59
CA ASP A 122 27.41 19.22 14.40
C ASP A 122 28.04 18.67 13.11
N GLY A 123 29.17 17.95 13.23
CA GLY A 123 29.85 17.27 12.12
C GLY A 123 29.46 15.80 11.91
N ALA A 124 28.50 15.28 12.69
CA ALA A 124 28.08 13.89 12.64
C ALA A 124 26.61 13.76 12.21
N ARG A 125 26.23 12.56 11.74
CA ARG A 125 24.84 12.20 11.42
C ARG A 125 24.29 11.13 12.35
N LEU A 126 23.05 11.33 12.81
CA LEU A 126 22.26 10.33 13.52
C LEU A 126 21.45 9.53 12.51
N VAL A 127 21.65 8.23 12.43
CA VAL A 127 20.90 7.32 11.55
C VAL A 127 19.88 6.57 12.39
N VAL A 128 18.60 6.91 12.23
CA VAL A 128 17.48 6.24 12.88
C VAL A 128 17.13 4.99 12.06
N VAL A 129 17.33 3.82 12.67
CA VAL A 129 17.17 2.52 12.01
C VAL A 129 15.86 1.87 12.45
N THR A 130 14.93 1.68 11.51
CA THR A 130 13.67 0.96 11.74
C THR A 130 13.72 -0.46 11.16
N ARG A 131 12.77 -1.32 11.54
CA ARG A 131 12.57 -2.65 10.93
C ARG A 131 11.18 -2.71 10.28
N GLY A 132 11.12 -2.95 8.97
CA GLY A 132 9.88 -3.11 8.20
C GLY A 132 9.01 -1.84 8.03
N ALA A 133 9.43 -0.68 8.52
CA ALA A 133 8.61 0.52 8.60
C ALA A 133 8.32 1.21 7.27
N ALA A 134 9.12 0.93 6.24
CA ALA A 134 8.85 1.44 4.89
C ALA A 134 7.61 0.79 4.25
N VAL A 135 7.16 -0.37 4.78
CA VAL A 135 6.04 -1.16 4.25
C VAL A 135 4.94 -1.34 5.29
N GLU A 136 5.28 -1.39 6.58
CA GLU A 136 4.36 -1.62 7.70
C GLU A 136 4.20 -0.38 8.58
N ALA A 137 3.00 -0.19 9.14
CA ALA A 137 2.63 1.02 9.88
C ALA A 137 3.35 1.18 11.25
N GLY A 138 4.06 0.16 11.75
CA GLY A 138 4.59 0.09 13.12
C GLY A 138 5.52 1.23 13.54
N ALA A 139 6.29 1.81 12.60
CA ALA A 139 7.14 2.98 12.88
C ALA A 139 6.87 4.17 11.94
N ALA A 140 5.69 4.22 11.31
CA ALA A 140 5.32 5.31 10.41
C ALA A 140 5.34 6.68 11.11
N GLY A 141 4.99 6.73 12.40
CA GLY A 141 5.08 7.94 13.22
C GLY A 141 6.52 8.44 13.38
N VAL A 142 7.48 7.53 13.58
CA VAL A 142 8.91 7.88 13.68
C VAL A 142 9.42 8.44 12.36
N TRP A 143 9.02 7.84 11.24
CA TRP A 143 9.34 8.37 9.91
C TRP A 143 8.75 9.76 9.68
N GLY A 144 7.51 10.01 10.14
CA GLY A 144 6.90 11.34 10.12
C GLY A 144 7.70 12.37 10.90
N LEU A 145 8.07 12.04 12.15
CA LEU A 145 8.92 12.87 13.00
C LEU A 145 10.26 13.20 12.31
N VAL A 146 11.00 12.18 11.89
CA VAL A 146 12.33 12.38 11.34
C VAL A 146 12.29 13.13 10.02
N ARG A 147 11.26 12.94 9.18
CA ARG A 147 11.07 13.77 7.97
C ARG A 147 10.86 15.25 8.30
N SER A 148 10.14 15.58 9.36
CA SER A 148 10.03 16.97 9.83
C SER A 148 11.39 17.52 10.22
N VAL A 149 12.17 16.75 10.98
CA VAL A 149 13.53 17.12 11.39
C VAL A 149 14.45 17.28 10.18
N GLN A 150 14.36 16.42 9.15
CA GLN A 150 15.16 16.54 7.93
C GLN A 150 14.87 17.82 7.14
N ALA A 151 13.63 18.31 7.18
CA ALA A 151 13.24 19.55 6.54
C ALA A 151 13.80 20.78 7.27
N GLU A 152 13.93 20.70 8.60
CA GLU A 152 14.46 21.77 9.45
C GLU A 152 16.00 21.76 9.54
N GLU A 153 16.60 20.57 9.63
CA GLU A 153 18.02 20.32 9.88
C GLU A 153 18.60 19.34 8.83
N PRO A 154 18.82 19.78 7.57
CA PRO A 154 19.26 18.89 6.49
C PRO A 154 20.59 18.19 6.79
N GLY A 155 20.64 16.87 6.56
CA GLY A 155 21.86 16.06 6.70
C GLY A 155 22.24 15.69 8.14
N ARG A 156 21.56 16.22 9.17
CA ARG A 156 21.83 15.90 10.58
C ARG A 156 21.24 14.57 11.03
N VAL A 157 20.11 14.17 10.45
CA VAL A 157 19.37 12.94 10.79
C VAL A 157 18.96 12.20 9.52
N VAL A 158 19.18 10.89 9.50
CA VAL A 158 18.94 9.98 8.36
C VAL A 158 17.99 8.87 8.78
N LEU A 159 17.12 8.41 7.88
CA LEU A 159 16.29 7.22 8.07
C LEU A 159 16.86 6.04 7.29
N LEU A 160 16.94 4.88 7.93
CA LEU A 160 17.29 3.63 7.27
C LEU A 160 16.37 2.51 7.77
N ASP A 161 15.78 1.73 6.87
CA ASP A 161 14.88 0.64 7.25
C ASP A 161 15.38 -0.71 6.80
N LEU A 162 15.38 -1.68 7.71
CA LEU A 162 15.93 -3.02 7.50
C LEU A 162 14.81 -4.05 7.47
N ASP A 163 14.98 -5.10 6.68
CA ASP A 163 14.17 -6.33 6.75
C ASP A 163 14.66 -7.32 7.83
N GLY A 164 15.86 -7.11 8.36
CA GLY A 164 16.49 -8.01 9.34
C GLY A 164 17.16 -9.24 8.73
N SER A 165 17.28 -9.33 7.41
CA SER A 165 18.03 -10.42 6.77
C SER A 165 19.55 -10.28 7.05
N VAL A 166 20.26 -11.40 7.08
CA VAL A 166 21.73 -11.41 7.28
C VAL A 166 22.43 -10.58 6.20
N ARG A 167 21.99 -10.69 4.94
CA ARG A 167 22.54 -9.91 3.82
C ARG A 167 22.37 -8.41 4.01
N SER A 168 21.21 -7.95 4.49
CA SER A 168 21.00 -6.54 4.82
C SER A 168 21.88 -6.07 5.97
N LEU A 169 22.13 -6.91 6.97
CA LEU A 169 23.05 -6.57 8.08
C LEU A 169 24.51 -6.47 7.60
N GLU A 170 24.92 -7.33 6.67
CA GLU A 170 26.26 -7.26 6.03
C GLU A 170 26.42 -6.01 5.15
N ALA A 171 25.36 -5.58 4.47
CA ALA A 171 25.35 -4.38 3.61
C ALA A 171 25.24 -3.06 4.39
N LEU A 172 24.88 -3.10 5.68
CA LEU A 172 24.64 -1.91 6.51
C LEU A 172 25.79 -0.88 6.50
N PRO A 173 27.08 -1.24 6.65
CA PRO A 173 28.15 -0.25 6.65
C PRO A 173 28.24 0.56 5.35
N GLY A 174 27.96 -0.08 4.21
CA GLY A 174 27.90 0.60 2.93
C GLY A 174 26.72 1.58 2.87
N ALA A 175 25.52 1.13 3.25
CA ALA A 175 24.33 1.99 3.28
C ALA A 175 24.53 3.21 4.20
N LEU A 176 25.19 3.02 5.34
CA LEU A 176 25.58 4.09 6.25
C LEU A 176 26.59 5.05 5.63
N ALA A 177 27.42 4.64 4.66
CA ALA A 177 28.38 5.51 3.96
C ALA A 177 27.71 6.34 2.85
N ALA A 178 26.71 5.79 2.16
CA ALA A 178 26.06 6.39 0.99
C ALA A 178 25.50 7.81 1.22
N GLY A 179 25.06 8.10 2.45
CA GLY A 179 24.68 9.47 2.84
C GLY A 179 23.34 9.96 2.28
N GLU A 180 22.51 9.05 1.77
CA GLU A 180 21.12 9.34 1.42
C GLU A 180 20.32 9.68 2.69
N PRO A 181 19.41 10.66 2.62
CA PRO A 181 18.62 11.08 3.79
C PRO A 181 17.63 9.98 4.21
N GLN A 182 17.19 9.13 3.28
CA GLN A 182 16.28 8.03 3.53
C GLN A 182 16.69 6.85 2.66
N ALA A 183 16.70 5.65 3.24
CA ALA A 183 17.00 4.43 2.52
C ALA A 183 16.33 3.20 3.14
N ALA A 184 16.29 2.10 2.38
CA ALA A 184 15.88 0.80 2.85
C ALA A 184 16.86 -0.28 2.37
N LEU A 185 17.13 -1.28 3.20
CA LEU A 185 17.85 -2.49 2.82
C LEU A 185 16.90 -3.69 2.81
N ARG A 186 16.86 -4.41 1.69
CA ARG A 186 16.03 -5.61 1.48
C ARG A 186 16.86 -6.69 0.81
N ASP A 187 16.99 -7.84 1.45
CA ASP A 187 17.83 -8.96 1.02
C ASP A 187 19.27 -8.56 0.61
N GLY A 188 19.83 -7.53 1.26
CA GLY A 188 21.14 -6.96 0.93
C GLY A 188 21.16 -5.89 -0.17
N GLU A 189 20.06 -5.65 -0.85
CA GLU A 189 19.93 -4.59 -1.86
C GLU A 189 19.54 -3.25 -1.22
N PHE A 190 20.11 -2.16 -1.72
CA PHE A 190 19.93 -0.80 -1.22
C PHE A 190 18.94 -0.03 -2.08
N PHE A 191 17.93 0.54 -1.43
CA PHE A 191 16.86 1.30 -2.08
C PHE A 191 16.76 2.71 -1.51
N VAL A 192 16.47 3.66 -2.37
CA VAL A 192 16.21 5.06 -2.00
C VAL A 192 14.80 5.46 -2.45
N PRO A 193 14.08 6.27 -1.66
CA PRO A 193 12.76 6.72 -2.05
C PRO A 193 12.88 7.87 -3.06
N ARG A 194 12.20 7.74 -4.19
CA ARG A 194 12.06 8.79 -5.20
C ARG A 194 10.59 8.99 -5.52
N LEU A 195 10.20 10.22 -5.86
CA LEU A 195 8.84 10.47 -6.35
C LEU A 195 8.78 10.11 -7.83
N GLY A 196 8.09 9.02 -8.15
CA GLY A 196 7.73 8.66 -9.51
C GLY A 196 6.33 9.15 -9.85
N ARG A 197 6.07 9.41 -11.13
CA ARG A 197 4.72 9.66 -11.61
C ARG A 197 3.96 8.35 -11.62
N VAL A 198 2.70 8.36 -11.19
CA VAL A 198 1.82 7.21 -11.36
C VAL A 198 1.47 7.12 -12.84
N ASP A 199 2.05 6.14 -13.54
CA ASP A 199 1.62 5.84 -14.90
C ASP A 199 0.24 5.15 -14.83
N HIS A 200 -0.75 5.74 -15.49
CA HIS A 200 -2.07 5.15 -15.61
C HIS A 200 -2.06 3.82 -16.40
N GLY A 201 -0.99 3.53 -17.15
CA GLY A 201 -0.79 2.25 -17.82
C GLY A 201 -0.56 1.05 -16.90
N GLU A 202 -0.10 1.27 -15.67
CA GLU A 202 0.10 0.20 -14.67
C GLU A 202 -1.17 -0.17 -13.90
N LEU A 203 -2.22 0.67 -13.98
CA LEU A 203 -3.47 0.46 -13.26
C LEU A 203 -4.55 -0.04 -14.22
N LEU A 204 -5.23 -1.12 -13.83
CA LEU A 204 -6.36 -1.62 -14.61
C LEU A 204 -7.59 -0.71 -14.40
N PRO A 205 -8.13 -0.06 -15.46
CA PRO A 205 -9.30 0.78 -15.33
C PRO A 205 -10.54 -0.08 -15.04
N VAL A 206 -11.24 0.24 -13.95
CA VAL A 206 -12.45 -0.47 -13.53
C VAL A 206 -13.70 0.28 -14.03
N PRO A 207 -14.62 -0.37 -14.75
CA PRO A 207 -15.90 0.22 -15.08
C PRO A 207 -16.76 0.31 -13.81
N LEU A 208 -17.23 1.50 -13.47
CA LEU A 208 -17.98 1.74 -12.23
C LEU A 208 -19.48 1.44 -12.36
N GLU A 209 -19.99 1.40 -13.60
CA GLU A 209 -21.43 1.30 -13.88
C GLU A 209 -21.90 -0.11 -14.22
N THR A 210 -20.97 -1.04 -14.48
CA THR A 210 -21.27 -2.43 -14.84
C THR A 210 -20.49 -3.39 -13.95
N PRO A 211 -21.04 -4.59 -13.69
CA PRO A 211 -20.26 -5.67 -13.12
C PRO A 211 -18.99 -5.92 -13.94
N TRP A 212 -17.92 -6.31 -13.27
CA TRP A 212 -16.64 -6.51 -13.92
C TRP A 212 -15.88 -7.65 -13.28
N ARG A 213 -14.91 -8.19 -14.03
CA ARG A 213 -13.91 -9.13 -13.52
C ARG A 213 -12.55 -8.88 -14.14
N VAL A 214 -11.50 -9.23 -13.43
CA VAL A 214 -10.14 -9.34 -13.96
C VAL A 214 -9.99 -10.71 -14.60
N ASP A 215 -9.46 -10.73 -15.81
CA ASP A 215 -9.17 -11.96 -16.55
C ASP A 215 -7.95 -11.76 -17.46
N ALA A 216 -7.45 -12.85 -18.04
CA ALA A 216 -6.41 -12.77 -19.07
C ALA A 216 -7.01 -12.27 -20.40
N VAL A 217 -6.72 -11.03 -20.76
CA VAL A 217 -7.10 -10.44 -22.07
C VAL A 217 -6.12 -10.88 -23.14
N THR A 218 -4.83 -10.91 -22.80
CA THR A 218 -3.76 -11.51 -23.60
C THR A 218 -3.13 -12.63 -22.78
N ALA A 219 -3.28 -13.88 -23.21
CA ALA A 219 -2.68 -15.01 -22.51
C ALA A 219 -1.14 -15.03 -22.63
N GLY A 220 -0.46 -15.57 -21.62
CA GLY A 220 0.99 -15.83 -21.67
C GLY A 220 1.86 -14.86 -20.87
N THR A 221 1.29 -13.79 -20.32
CA THR A 221 1.99 -12.76 -19.55
C THR A 221 1.05 -12.13 -18.52
N LEU A 222 1.60 -11.68 -17.39
CA LEU A 222 0.84 -10.96 -16.37
C LEU A 222 0.42 -9.55 -16.84
N ASP A 223 1.19 -8.92 -17.72
CA ASP A 223 0.82 -7.64 -18.35
C ASP A 223 -0.42 -7.78 -19.26
N GLY A 224 -0.77 -9.01 -19.62
CA GLY A 224 -1.95 -9.33 -20.40
C GLY A 224 -3.24 -9.41 -19.58
N LEU A 225 -3.19 -9.20 -18.26
CA LEU A 225 -4.38 -9.10 -17.42
C LEU A 225 -5.14 -7.82 -17.71
N GLY A 226 -6.46 -7.89 -17.68
CA GLY A 226 -7.32 -6.73 -17.89
C GLY A 226 -8.66 -6.87 -17.20
N VAL A 227 -9.32 -5.73 -16.99
CA VAL A 227 -10.68 -5.70 -16.45
C VAL A 227 -11.67 -5.79 -17.60
N LEU A 228 -12.52 -6.81 -17.53
CA LEU A 228 -13.59 -7.09 -18.48
C LEU A 228 -14.93 -6.72 -17.85
N ALA A 229 -15.76 -6.00 -18.59
CA ALA A 229 -17.16 -5.84 -18.23
C ALA A 229 -17.88 -7.20 -18.29
N VAL A 230 -18.77 -7.42 -17.34
CA VAL A 230 -19.58 -8.63 -17.21
C VAL A 230 -21.03 -8.23 -17.30
N GLU A 231 -21.79 -8.94 -18.13
CA GLU A 231 -23.23 -8.75 -18.20
C GLU A 231 -23.87 -9.12 -16.86
N PRO A 232 -24.68 -8.21 -16.25
CA PRO A 232 -25.39 -8.51 -15.01
C PRO A 232 -26.26 -9.77 -15.14
N ARG A 233 -26.16 -10.66 -14.16
CA ARG A 233 -26.97 -11.89 -14.09
C ARG A 233 -27.79 -11.90 -12.81
N ALA A 234 -29.08 -12.18 -12.91
CA ALA A 234 -29.92 -12.47 -11.74
C ALA A 234 -29.68 -13.91 -11.24
N PRO A 235 -29.72 -14.16 -9.92
CA PRO A 235 -29.65 -15.52 -9.39
C PRO A 235 -30.85 -16.36 -9.84
N GLY A 236 -30.59 -17.57 -10.33
CA GLY A 236 -31.60 -18.57 -10.60
C GLY A 236 -32.05 -19.32 -9.33
N PRO A 237 -32.92 -20.33 -9.47
CA PRO A 237 -33.31 -21.17 -8.34
C PRO A 237 -32.09 -21.85 -7.68
N GLY A 238 -32.02 -21.79 -6.35
CA GLY A 238 -30.90 -22.34 -5.58
C GLY A 238 -29.62 -21.50 -5.59
N GLU A 239 -29.59 -20.35 -6.27
CA GLU A 239 -28.42 -19.48 -6.36
C GLU A 239 -28.57 -18.21 -5.51
N VAL A 240 -27.45 -17.58 -5.20
CA VAL A 240 -27.37 -16.25 -4.60
C VAL A 240 -26.43 -15.37 -5.41
N ARG A 241 -26.72 -14.07 -5.50
CA ARG A 241 -25.75 -13.07 -6.00
C ARG A 241 -25.04 -12.44 -4.82
N VAL A 242 -23.72 -12.36 -4.90
CA VAL A 242 -22.83 -11.85 -3.86
C VAL A 242 -22.00 -10.71 -4.41
N GLU A 243 -22.02 -9.56 -3.73
CA GLU A 243 -21.04 -8.50 -3.91
C GLU A 243 -19.72 -8.92 -3.27
N ILE A 244 -18.67 -9.07 -4.06
CA ILE A 244 -17.38 -9.58 -3.63
C ILE A 244 -16.61 -8.48 -2.91
N ARG A 245 -16.05 -8.81 -1.74
CA ARG A 245 -15.22 -7.90 -0.93
C ARG A 245 -13.75 -8.32 -0.89
N ALA A 246 -13.48 -9.61 -1.05
CA ALA A 246 -12.14 -10.17 -1.18
C ALA A 246 -12.20 -11.49 -1.96
N ALA A 247 -11.12 -11.83 -2.66
CA ALA A 247 -10.95 -13.09 -3.37
C ALA A 247 -9.56 -13.67 -3.08
N GLY A 248 -9.48 -14.99 -2.93
CA GLY A 248 -8.22 -15.70 -2.76
C GLY A 248 -7.54 -15.94 -4.11
N VAL A 249 -6.23 -15.70 -4.19
CA VAL A 249 -5.43 -15.98 -5.37
C VAL A 249 -4.74 -17.33 -5.19
N ASN A 250 -4.93 -18.23 -6.15
CA ASN A 250 -4.37 -19.57 -6.13
C ASN A 250 -3.31 -19.77 -7.22
N PHE A 251 -2.43 -20.77 -7.06
CA PHE A 251 -1.42 -21.09 -8.07
C PHE A 251 -2.02 -21.40 -9.44
N ARG A 252 -3.22 -21.98 -9.46
CA ARG A 252 -4.03 -22.19 -10.67
C ARG A 252 -4.29 -20.90 -11.44
N ASP A 253 -4.56 -19.80 -10.75
CA ASP A 253 -4.84 -18.50 -11.39
C ASP A 253 -3.58 -17.94 -12.06
N VAL A 254 -2.41 -18.11 -11.43
CA VAL A 254 -1.11 -17.72 -12.00
C VAL A 254 -0.81 -18.52 -13.27
N LEU A 255 -0.98 -19.85 -13.21
CA LEU A 255 -0.81 -20.70 -14.40
C LEU A 255 -1.80 -20.33 -15.51
N GLY A 256 -3.02 -19.92 -15.15
CA GLY A 256 -4.02 -19.45 -16.10
C GLY A 256 -3.61 -18.16 -16.79
N ALA A 257 -3.18 -17.16 -16.03
CA ALA A 257 -2.69 -15.89 -16.57
C ALA A 257 -1.48 -16.09 -17.51
N LEU A 258 -0.57 -16.99 -17.15
CA LEU A 258 0.61 -17.33 -17.95
C LEU A 258 0.33 -18.30 -19.10
N GLY A 259 -0.93 -18.71 -19.34
CA GLY A 259 -1.28 -19.64 -20.41
C GLY A 259 -0.65 -21.04 -20.26
N MET A 260 -0.23 -21.40 -19.05
CA MET A 260 0.40 -22.69 -18.71
C MET A 260 -0.62 -23.71 -18.19
N TYR A 261 -1.86 -23.30 -17.93
CA TYR A 261 -2.91 -24.18 -17.46
C TYR A 261 -3.57 -24.95 -18.63
N PRO A 262 -3.80 -26.27 -18.51
CA PRO A 262 -4.51 -27.03 -19.55
C PRO A 262 -5.97 -26.57 -19.69
N GLY A 263 -6.34 -26.11 -20.88
CA GLY A 263 -7.71 -25.71 -21.22
C GLY A 263 -8.06 -24.26 -20.86
N GLU A 264 -9.31 -23.88 -21.12
CA GLU A 264 -9.79 -22.53 -20.78
C GLU A 264 -9.98 -22.37 -19.27
N ILE A 265 -9.52 -21.24 -18.76
CA ILE A 265 -9.61 -20.87 -17.35
C ILE A 265 -10.14 -19.46 -17.20
N VAL A 266 -11.13 -19.31 -16.32
CA VAL A 266 -11.59 -18.03 -15.82
C VAL A 266 -10.91 -17.82 -14.47
N LEU A 267 -10.22 -16.70 -14.30
CA LEU A 267 -9.48 -16.41 -13.08
C LEU A 267 -10.39 -16.22 -11.86
N GLY A 268 -9.89 -16.62 -10.70
CA GLY A 268 -10.61 -16.54 -9.43
C GLY A 268 -11.50 -17.77 -9.21
N SER A 269 -11.27 -18.44 -8.08
CA SER A 269 -11.97 -19.68 -7.70
C SER A 269 -12.61 -19.65 -6.31
N GLU A 270 -12.37 -18.59 -5.53
CA GLU A 270 -12.93 -18.40 -4.20
C GLU A 270 -13.12 -16.91 -3.88
N PHE A 271 -13.99 -16.64 -2.92
CA PHE A 271 -14.36 -15.28 -2.53
C PHE A 271 -14.88 -15.20 -1.09
N ALA A 272 -14.94 -13.98 -0.59
CA ALA A 272 -15.76 -13.57 0.54
C ALA A 272 -16.48 -12.25 0.20
N GLY A 273 -17.74 -12.15 0.58
CA GLY A 273 -18.60 -11.03 0.18
C GLY A 273 -19.91 -10.95 0.94
N VAL A 274 -20.82 -10.13 0.42
CA VAL A 274 -22.15 -9.89 1.01
C VAL A 274 -23.23 -10.31 0.03
N VAL A 275 -24.19 -11.10 0.48
CA VAL A 275 -25.35 -11.50 -0.34
C VAL A 275 -26.18 -10.25 -0.68
N VAL A 276 -26.40 -10.01 -1.97
CA VAL A 276 -27.19 -8.86 -2.46
C VAL A 276 -28.51 -9.26 -3.10
N GLU A 277 -28.63 -10.50 -3.56
CA GLU A 277 -29.88 -11.07 -4.08
C GLU A 277 -29.94 -12.57 -3.81
N VAL A 278 -31.13 -13.08 -3.52
CA VAL A 278 -31.36 -14.50 -3.20
C VAL A 278 -32.36 -15.07 -4.22
N GLY A 279 -31.96 -16.14 -4.89
CA GLY A 279 -32.80 -16.85 -5.85
C GLY A 279 -33.85 -17.73 -5.17
N GLN A 280 -34.81 -18.21 -5.97
CA GLN A 280 -35.90 -19.04 -5.48
C GLN A 280 -35.39 -20.33 -4.80
N GLY A 281 -35.97 -20.70 -3.65
CA GLY A 281 -35.67 -21.97 -2.96
C GLY A 281 -34.38 -21.95 -2.13
N VAL A 282 -33.82 -20.77 -1.86
CA VAL A 282 -32.73 -20.56 -0.90
C VAL A 282 -33.31 -19.97 0.38
N ASP A 283 -33.44 -20.80 1.42
CA ASP A 283 -34.04 -20.40 2.71
C ASP A 283 -32.98 -20.15 3.79
N GLN A 284 -31.76 -20.64 3.58
CA GLN A 284 -30.67 -20.62 4.55
C GLN A 284 -29.82 -19.34 4.53
N LEU A 285 -30.02 -18.47 3.54
CA LEU A 285 -29.29 -17.20 3.36
C LEU A 285 -30.26 -16.05 3.12
N THR A 286 -29.91 -14.87 3.60
CA THR A 286 -30.67 -13.64 3.36
C THR A 286 -29.76 -12.52 2.84
N VAL A 287 -30.34 -11.55 2.14
CA VAL A 287 -29.63 -10.33 1.74
C VAL A 287 -28.98 -9.67 2.95
N GLY A 288 -27.70 -9.27 2.81
CA GLY A 288 -26.88 -8.73 3.88
C GLY A 288 -26.02 -9.77 4.61
N ASP A 289 -26.26 -11.07 4.40
CA ASP A 289 -25.41 -12.11 4.99
C ASP A 289 -23.97 -12.00 4.47
N ARG A 290 -23.01 -12.03 5.40
CA ARG A 290 -21.58 -12.11 5.10
C ARG A 290 -21.24 -13.56 4.82
N VAL A 291 -20.80 -13.86 3.59
CA VAL A 291 -20.55 -15.22 3.12
C VAL A 291 -19.16 -15.37 2.51
N PHE A 292 -18.65 -16.60 2.50
CA PHE A 292 -17.45 -16.99 1.78
C PHE A 292 -17.66 -18.36 1.14
N GLY A 293 -16.95 -18.65 0.05
CA GLY A 293 -17.18 -19.87 -0.71
C GLY A 293 -16.42 -19.93 -2.02
N MET A 294 -16.84 -20.86 -2.88
CA MET A 294 -16.22 -21.12 -4.18
C MET A 294 -17.13 -20.72 -5.33
N ALA A 295 -16.59 -19.94 -6.27
CA ALA A 295 -17.24 -19.58 -7.53
C ALA A 295 -16.15 -19.30 -8.58
N ARG A 296 -16.51 -19.22 -9.86
CA ARG A 296 -15.58 -18.84 -10.93
C ARG A 296 -15.68 -17.34 -11.20
N GLY A 297 -14.59 -16.72 -11.67
CA GLY A 297 -14.62 -15.31 -12.03
C GLY A 297 -14.67 -14.38 -10.82
N THR A 298 -14.13 -14.82 -9.68
CA THR A 298 -14.27 -14.11 -8.41
C THR A 298 -13.33 -12.92 -8.26
N PHE A 299 -12.42 -12.70 -9.19
CA PHE A 299 -11.64 -11.46 -9.26
C PHE A 299 -12.48 -10.33 -9.86
N GLY A 300 -13.66 -10.08 -9.30
CA GLY A 300 -14.62 -9.15 -9.86
C GLY A 300 -15.47 -8.47 -8.79
N SER A 301 -16.40 -7.63 -9.23
CA SER A 301 -17.29 -6.90 -8.33
C SER A 301 -18.37 -7.79 -7.70
N GLU A 302 -18.86 -8.79 -8.44
CA GLU A 302 -19.89 -9.69 -7.99
C GLU A 302 -19.77 -11.08 -8.62
N CYS A 303 -20.38 -12.07 -7.97
CA CYS A 303 -20.60 -13.40 -8.55
C CYS A 303 -22.01 -13.89 -8.24
N VAL A 304 -22.52 -14.78 -9.09
CA VAL A 304 -23.72 -15.56 -8.82
C VAL A 304 -23.29 -17.01 -8.63
N VAL A 305 -23.67 -17.60 -7.51
CA VAL A 305 -23.15 -18.88 -7.03
C VAL A 305 -24.26 -19.74 -6.44
N ASP A 306 -24.11 -21.05 -6.56
CA ASP A 306 -24.97 -22.04 -5.91
C ASP A 306 -24.89 -21.89 -4.38
N ALA A 307 -26.04 -21.79 -3.71
CA ALA A 307 -26.11 -21.56 -2.28
C ALA A 307 -25.52 -22.69 -1.42
N ARG A 308 -25.21 -23.86 -2.01
CA ARG A 308 -24.53 -24.99 -1.35
C ARG A 308 -23.00 -24.82 -1.33
N LEU A 309 -22.45 -23.96 -2.17
CA LEU A 309 -21.00 -23.70 -2.27
C LEU A 309 -20.55 -22.52 -1.40
N VAL A 310 -21.42 -22.02 -0.53
CA VAL A 310 -21.17 -20.86 0.33
C VAL A 310 -21.50 -21.18 1.77
N ALA A 311 -20.76 -20.57 2.69
CA ALA A 311 -21.01 -20.59 4.12
C ALA A 311 -20.99 -19.17 4.69
N ARG A 312 -21.65 -18.94 5.82
CA ARG A 312 -21.58 -17.65 6.53
C ARG A 312 -20.19 -17.47 7.13
N ILE A 313 -19.66 -16.24 7.04
CA ILE A 313 -18.38 -15.88 7.65
C ILE A 313 -18.50 -15.95 9.18
N PRO A 314 -17.60 -16.68 9.87
CA PRO A 314 -17.59 -16.72 11.33
C PRO A 314 -17.44 -15.34 11.99
N CYS A 315 -17.99 -15.21 13.19
CA CYS A 315 -17.85 -13.98 13.97
C CYS A 315 -16.36 -13.62 14.17
N GLY A 316 -16.02 -12.34 14.03
CA GLY A 316 -14.65 -11.83 14.17
C GLY A 316 -13.73 -12.04 12.97
N TRP A 317 -14.17 -12.72 11.90
CA TRP A 317 -13.37 -12.83 10.68
C TRP A 317 -13.57 -11.62 9.76
N SER A 318 -12.47 -11.14 9.18
CA SER A 318 -12.50 -10.18 8.07
C SER A 318 -12.84 -10.90 6.76
N PHE A 319 -13.26 -10.15 5.73
CA PHE A 319 -13.45 -10.73 4.39
C PHE A 319 -12.16 -11.30 3.83
N VAL A 320 -11.01 -10.62 4.02
CA VAL A 320 -9.70 -11.10 3.57
C VAL A 320 -9.35 -12.45 4.21
N ARG A 321 -9.52 -12.58 5.54
CA ARG A 321 -9.29 -13.85 6.23
C ARG A 321 -10.25 -14.94 5.74
N ALA A 322 -11.51 -14.62 5.51
CA ALA A 322 -12.48 -15.60 5.04
C ALA A 322 -12.20 -16.06 3.59
N ALA A 323 -11.78 -15.15 2.71
CA ALA A 323 -11.49 -15.47 1.31
C ALA A 323 -10.26 -16.37 1.11
N SER A 324 -9.37 -16.48 2.11
CA SER A 324 -8.17 -17.31 2.04
C SER A 324 -8.39 -18.77 2.47
N VAL A 325 -9.63 -19.18 2.74
CA VAL A 325 -9.98 -20.47 3.35
C VAL A 325 -10.55 -21.50 2.36
N PRO A 326 -11.53 -21.18 1.50
CA PRO A 326 -12.32 -22.17 0.79
C PRO A 326 -11.49 -23.22 0.03
N VAL A 327 -10.66 -22.81 -0.93
CA VAL A 327 -9.97 -23.72 -1.84
C VAL A 327 -8.94 -24.56 -1.08
N VAL A 328 -8.08 -23.93 -0.28
CA VAL A 328 -6.99 -24.63 0.39
C VAL A 328 -7.48 -25.63 1.43
N PHE A 329 -8.46 -25.25 2.26
CA PHE A 329 -8.97 -26.13 3.31
C PHE A 329 -9.90 -27.21 2.74
N LEU A 330 -10.72 -26.92 1.72
CA LEU A 330 -11.51 -27.96 1.06
C LEU A 330 -10.61 -28.95 0.32
N THR A 331 -9.52 -28.49 -0.31
CA THR A 331 -8.54 -29.38 -0.96
C THR A 331 -7.88 -30.30 0.07
N ALA A 332 -7.42 -29.75 1.20
CA ALA A 332 -6.82 -30.54 2.27
C ALA A 332 -7.82 -31.53 2.88
N PHE A 333 -9.04 -31.09 3.17
CA PHE A 333 -10.09 -31.95 3.73
C PHE A 333 -10.46 -33.07 2.77
N TYR A 334 -10.75 -32.74 1.51
CA TYR A 334 -11.12 -33.74 0.50
C TYR A 334 -9.97 -34.71 0.21
N GLY A 335 -8.74 -34.22 0.09
CA GLY A 335 -7.57 -35.04 -0.18
C GLY A 335 -7.21 -35.98 0.98
N LEU A 336 -7.18 -35.47 2.21
CA LEU A 336 -6.73 -36.24 3.37
C LEU A 336 -7.85 -37.08 4.00
N VAL A 337 -9.07 -36.53 4.09
CA VAL A 337 -10.19 -37.19 4.78
C VAL A 337 -11.01 -38.03 3.81
N GLU A 338 -11.56 -37.43 2.75
CA GLU A 338 -12.50 -38.13 1.86
C GLU A 338 -11.80 -39.14 0.94
N LEU A 339 -10.67 -38.78 0.34
CA LEU A 339 -9.91 -39.65 -0.55
C LEU A 339 -8.84 -40.47 0.21
N GLY A 340 -8.09 -39.82 1.09
CA GLY A 340 -6.97 -40.43 1.80
C GLY A 340 -7.41 -41.31 2.97
N GLY A 341 -8.60 -41.08 3.54
CA GLY A 341 -9.10 -41.83 4.69
C GLY A 341 -8.22 -41.74 5.93
N LEU A 342 -7.45 -40.64 6.08
CA LEU A 342 -6.42 -40.46 7.11
C LEU A 342 -7.00 -40.63 8.52
N ARG A 343 -6.32 -41.42 9.36
CA ARG A 343 -6.71 -41.71 10.74
C ARG A 343 -5.69 -41.19 11.74
N SER A 344 -6.15 -41.07 13.00
CA SER A 344 -5.27 -40.73 14.12
C SER A 344 -4.13 -41.74 14.26
N GLY A 345 -2.90 -41.24 14.36
CA GLY A 345 -1.68 -42.05 14.48
C GLY A 345 -0.98 -42.37 13.15
N GLU A 346 -1.57 -42.00 12.02
CA GLU A 346 -0.94 -42.12 10.70
C GLU A 346 -0.12 -40.87 10.35
N SER A 347 0.86 -41.04 9.44
CA SER A 347 1.75 -39.96 8.97
C SER A 347 1.40 -39.56 7.53
N VAL A 348 1.58 -38.27 7.21
CA VAL A 348 1.37 -37.65 5.87
C VAL A 348 2.69 -37.10 5.35
#